data_AF-K3WDY9-F1
#
_entry.id   AF-K3WDY9-F1
#
_cell.length_a   1.000
_cell.length_b   1.000
_cell.length_c   1.000
_cell.angle_alpha   90.00
_cell.angle_beta   90.00
_cell.angle_gamma   90.00
#
_symmetry.space_group_name_H-M   'P 1'
#
loop_
_entity.id
_entity.type
_entity.pdbx_description
1 polymer ?
#
loop_
_entity_poly.entity_id
_entity_poly.type
_entity_poly.pdbx_seq_one_letter_code
_entity_poly.pdbx_strand_id
1 'polypeptide(L)'
;MLEHDFSPASQLLTDVIVFCITSANAMGCCFFLLADIKGYTFGLPEDLAGAGSVSADKCLTDATLFGNCTWFIYDRSQFDIQARYIRSMHWSIVLLSTVGYGDILSFSDSECFIGFWWIFLGALICYFTACAVSSVVSQVSVLGVIQASRAEEVNRAMVRAGVSDLIRSIIRRYFDTNWSLNPFFKNQSFSSIFHDLNATS
;
A
#
# COMPACT_ATOMS: atom_id res chain seq x y z
N MET A 1 -20.04 -24.30 -3.88
CA MET A 1 -19.77 -22.96 -4.44
C MET A 1 -19.31 -22.15 -3.26
N LEU A 2 -17.98 -22.05 -3.08
CA LEU A 2 -17.33 -21.62 -1.84
C LEU A 2 -17.38 -20.09 -1.72
N GLU A 3 -18.36 -19.57 -0.98
CA GLU A 3 -18.23 -18.25 -0.36
C GLU A 3 -17.23 -18.41 0.79
N HIS A 4 -15.97 -18.09 0.49
CA HIS A 4 -14.96 -17.88 1.52
C HIS A 4 -15.34 -16.55 2.18
N ASP A 5 -15.94 -16.59 3.37
CA ASP A 5 -16.20 -15.40 4.21
C ASP A 5 -14.86 -14.71 4.48
N PHE A 6 -14.49 -13.82 3.56
CA PHE A 6 -13.28 -13.02 3.66
C PHE A 6 -13.54 -12.01 4.79
N SER A 7 -12.67 -12.00 5.80
CA SER A 7 -12.75 -11.04 6.90
C SER A 7 -12.85 -9.61 6.33
N PRO A 8 -13.64 -8.70 6.93
CA PRO A 8 -13.75 -7.32 6.46
C PRO A 8 -12.37 -6.65 6.33
N ALA A 9 -11.41 -7.04 7.18
CA ALA A 9 -10.03 -6.58 7.11
C ALA A 9 -9.30 -7.02 5.82
N SER A 10 -9.54 -8.24 5.34
CA SER A 10 -8.89 -8.75 4.12
C SER A 10 -9.58 -8.26 2.84
N GLN A 11 -10.88 -7.95 2.90
CA GLN A 11 -11.58 -7.24 1.83
C GLN A 11 -11.00 -5.83 1.63
N LEU A 12 -10.83 -5.08 2.74
CA LEU A 12 -10.23 -3.74 2.71
C LEU A 12 -8.84 -3.73 2.06
N LEU A 13 -7.97 -4.69 2.40
CA LEU A 13 -6.64 -4.80 1.77
C LEU A 13 -6.74 -5.05 0.27
N THR A 14 -7.67 -5.92 -0.14
CA THR A 14 -7.88 -6.25 -1.56
C THR A 14 -8.32 -5.02 -2.33
N ASP A 15 -9.29 -4.27 -1.79
CA ASP A 15 -9.81 -3.05 -2.41
C ASP A 15 -8.72 -1.97 -2.56
N VAL A 16 -7.88 -1.80 -1.53
CA VAL A 16 -6.75 -0.86 -1.55
C VAL A 16 -5.74 -1.24 -2.64
N ILE A 17 -5.41 -2.53 -2.77
CA ILE A 17 -4.45 -3.01 -3.78
C ILE A 17 -5.02 -2.80 -5.20
N VAL A 18 -6.28 -3.17 -5.43
CA VAL A 18 -6.94 -2.96 -6.73
C VAL A 18 -6.99 -1.48 -7.08
N PHE A 19 -7.29 -0.62 -6.11
CA PHE A 19 -7.28 0.84 -6.28
C PHE A 19 -5.89 1.38 -6.66
N CYS A 20 -4.82 0.90 -6.02
CA CYS A 20 -3.45 1.29 -6.37
C CYS A 20 -3.08 0.87 -7.81
N ILE A 21 -3.42 -0.35 -8.20
CA ILE A 21 -3.11 -0.86 -9.54
C ILE A 21 -3.89 -0.09 -10.61
N THR A 22 -5.19 0.10 -10.40
CA THR A 22 -6.06 0.81 -11.35
C THR A 22 -5.69 2.28 -11.49
N SER A 23 -5.37 2.97 -10.40
CA SER A 23 -4.92 4.37 -10.44
C SER A 23 -3.56 4.52 -11.13
N ALA A 24 -2.58 3.65 -10.83
CA ALA A 24 -1.29 3.65 -11.53
C ALA A 24 -1.46 3.37 -13.03
N ASN A 25 -2.29 2.39 -13.40
CA ASN A 25 -2.55 2.10 -14.79
C ASN A 25 -3.25 3.26 -15.52
N ALA A 26 -4.27 3.86 -14.89
CA ALA A 26 -4.97 5.01 -15.44
C ALA A 26 -4.02 6.18 -15.67
N MET A 27 -3.14 6.48 -14.70
CA MET A 27 -2.18 7.56 -14.85
C MET A 27 -1.08 7.25 -15.87
N GLY A 28 -0.56 6.01 -15.91
CA GLY A 28 0.38 5.58 -16.94
C GLY A 28 -0.19 5.69 -18.35
N CYS A 29 -1.48 5.39 -18.53
CA CYS A 29 -2.20 5.63 -19.78
C CYS A 29 -2.35 7.13 -20.09
N CYS A 30 -2.72 7.95 -19.11
CA CYS A 30 -2.82 9.41 -19.28
C CYS A 30 -1.48 10.03 -19.73
N PHE A 31 -0.38 9.64 -19.08
CA PHE A 31 0.96 10.14 -19.40
C PHE A 31 1.42 9.69 -20.79
N PHE A 32 1.09 8.46 -21.19
CA PHE A 32 1.32 7.96 -22.55
C PHE A 32 0.52 8.72 -23.60
N LEU A 33 -0.80 8.86 -23.40
CA LEU A 33 -1.70 9.54 -24.34
C LEU A 33 -1.31 11.01 -24.52
N LEU A 34 -0.90 11.67 -23.44
CA LEU A 34 -0.46 13.06 -23.52
C LEU A 34 0.77 13.20 -24.42
N ALA A 35 1.77 12.33 -24.26
CA ALA A 35 2.96 12.35 -25.10
C ALA A 35 2.67 11.98 -26.56
N ASP A 36 1.74 11.05 -26.79
CA ASP A 36 1.36 10.61 -28.15
C ASP A 36 0.58 11.70 -28.90
N ILE A 37 -0.37 12.39 -28.23
CA ILE A 37 -1.10 13.54 -28.81
C ILE A 37 -0.13 14.66 -29.18
N LYS A 38 0.81 15.00 -28.29
CA LYS A 38 1.81 16.03 -28.54
C LYS A 38 2.76 15.65 -29.68
N GLY A 39 3.20 14.38 -29.72
CA GLY A 39 4.02 13.84 -30.80
C GLY A 39 3.31 13.84 -32.15
N TYR A 40 2.00 13.54 -32.19
CA TYR A 40 1.19 13.59 -33.41
C TYR A 40 0.95 15.03 -33.89
N THR A 41 0.66 15.95 -32.98
CA THR A 41 0.22 17.32 -33.32
C THR A 41 1.36 18.16 -33.90
N PHE A 42 2.58 18.00 -33.38
CA PHE A 42 3.73 18.79 -33.86
C PHE A 42 4.59 18.04 -34.89
N GLY A 43 4.43 16.71 -35.00
CA GLY A 43 5.27 15.87 -35.83
C GLY A 43 6.61 15.58 -35.17
N LEU A 44 7.17 14.39 -35.44
CA LEU A 44 8.54 14.10 -35.05
C LEU A 44 9.49 15.05 -35.79
N PRO A 45 10.45 15.69 -35.10
CA PRO A 45 11.52 16.41 -35.78
C PRO A 45 12.22 15.47 -36.78
N GLU A 46 12.36 15.91 -38.03
CA GLU A 46 13.01 15.16 -39.13
C GLU A 46 14.46 14.71 -38.76
N ASP A 47 15.08 15.37 -37.78
CA ASP A 47 16.45 15.12 -37.30
C ASP A 47 16.59 14.00 -36.23
N LEU A 48 15.60 13.10 -36.08
CA LEU A 48 15.73 11.91 -35.21
C LEU A 48 16.62 10.79 -35.81
N ALA A 49 17.45 11.10 -36.80
CA ALA A 49 18.26 10.15 -37.54
C ALA A 49 19.56 9.68 -36.82
N GLY A 50 19.77 10.05 -35.55
CA GLY A 50 20.94 9.62 -34.80
C GLY A 50 20.68 9.43 -33.31
N ALA A 51 21.16 8.31 -32.74
CA ALA A 51 21.25 8.12 -31.31
C ALA A 51 22.06 9.28 -30.69
N GLY A 52 21.47 10.00 -29.75
CA GLY A 52 22.08 11.17 -29.10
C GLY A 52 21.85 12.51 -29.80
N SER A 53 20.95 12.62 -30.80
CA SER A 53 20.76 13.86 -31.56
C SER A 53 20.11 15.02 -30.77
N VAL A 54 19.42 14.75 -29.66
CA VAL A 54 18.67 15.76 -28.88
C VAL A 54 19.11 15.79 -27.42
N SER A 55 19.89 16.81 -27.02
CA SER A 55 20.21 17.05 -25.61
C SER A 55 18.96 17.43 -24.79
N ALA A 56 18.96 17.15 -23.48
CA ALA A 56 17.87 17.50 -22.57
C ALA A 56 17.56 19.01 -22.60
N ASP A 57 18.58 19.88 -22.62
CA ASP A 57 18.39 21.34 -22.66
C ASP A 57 17.70 21.81 -23.94
N LYS A 58 18.04 21.16 -25.07
CA LYS A 58 17.41 21.45 -26.36
C LYS A 58 15.95 21.02 -26.34
N CYS A 59 15.67 19.81 -25.83
CA CYS A 59 14.30 19.31 -25.69
C CYS A 59 13.46 20.20 -24.76
N LEU A 60 14.04 20.67 -23.64
CA LEU A 60 13.37 21.62 -22.74
C LEU A 60 13.02 22.92 -23.46
N THR A 61 13.99 23.51 -24.16
CA THR A 61 13.77 24.77 -24.90
C THR A 61 12.70 24.60 -25.98
N ASP A 62 12.77 23.49 -26.73
CA ASP A 62 11.83 23.19 -27.80
C ASP A 62 10.42 22.91 -27.25
N ALA A 63 10.31 22.20 -26.11
CA ALA A 63 9.04 21.99 -25.41
C ALA A 63 8.43 23.29 -24.87
N THR A 64 9.24 24.21 -24.35
CA THR A 64 8.76 25.51 -23.84
C THR A 64 8.31 26.44 -24.97
N LEU A 65 9.06 26.51 -26.07
CA LEU A 65 8.78 27.45 -27.16
C LEU A 65 7.72 26.93 -28.14
N PHE A 66 7.75 25.63 -28.44
CA PHE A 66 6.98 25.03 -29.52
C PHE A 66 6.04 23.91 -29.05
N GLY A 67 6.25 23.36 -27.85
CA GLY A 67 5.43 22.28 -27.31
C GLY A 67 5.60 20.94 -28.06
N ASN A 68 6.74 20.78 -28.73
CA ASN A 68 7.00 19.69 -29.66
C ASN A 68 7.89 18.57 -29.13
N CYS A 69 8.57 18.81 -28.00
CA CYS A 69 9.42 17.82 -27.37
C CYS A 69 8.71 17.27 -26.12
N THR A 70 8.70 15.95 -26.01
CA THR A 70 8.10 15.18 -24.92
C THR A 70 9.11 14.18 -24.39
N TRP A 71 8.82 13.60 -23.23
CA TRP A 71 9.65 12.55 -22.64
C TRP A 71 9.92 11.41 -23.64
N PHE A 72 8.92 11.07 -24.47
CA PHE A 72 9.01 10.01 -25.47
C PHE A 72 10.03 10.34 -26.57
N ILE A 73 10.02 11.56 -27.10
CA ILE A 73 10.92 11.98 -28.18
C ILE A 73 12.36 11.97 -27.68
N TYR A 74 12.58 12.50 -26.47
CA TYR A 74 13.87 12.47 -25.81
C TYR A 74 14.36 11.03 -25.63
N ASP A 75 13.54 10.15 -25.03
CA ASP A 75 13.90 8.76 -24.76
C ASP A 75 14.19 7.94 -26.01
N ARG A 76 13.41 8.15 -27.07
CA ARG A 76 13.64 7.50 -28.37
C ARG A 76 14.94 7.99 -28.99
N SER A 77 15.22 9.30 -28.94
CA SER A 77 16.43 9.87 -29.52
C SER A 77 17.70 9.47 -28.79
N GLN A 78 17.65 9.33 -27.46
CA GLN A 78 18.82 9.04 -26.62
C GLN A 78 19.10 7.55 -26.51
N PHE A 79 18.07 6.72 -26.40
CA PHE A 79 18.21 5.31 -26.02
C PHE A 79 17.63 4.32 -27.04
N ASP A 80 17.02 4.79 -28.14
CA ASP A 80 16.29 3.96 -29.14
C ASP A 80 15.21 3.05 -28.51
N ILE A 81 14.60 3.50 -27.41
CA ILE A 81 13.62 2.71 -26.68
C ILE A 81 12.26 2.79 -27.37
N GLN A 82 11.80 1.64 -27.89
CA GLN A 82 10.49 1.54 -28.57
C GLN A 82 9.34 1.12 -27.65
N ALA A 83 9.63 0.67 -26.42
CA ALA A 83 8.65 0.18 -25.45
C ALA A 83 7.94 1.31 -24.66
N ARG A 84 7.25 2.20 -25.39
CA ARG A 84 6.62 3.41 -24.84
C ARG A 84 5.65 3.14 -23.69
N TYR A 85 4.74 2.17 -23.85
CA TYR A 85 3.71 1.88 -22.84
C TYR A 85 4.29 1.34 -21.53
N ILE A 86 5.27 0.43 -21.62
CA ILE A 86 5.93 -0.12 -20.43
C ILE A 86 6.66 1.01 -19.68
N ARG A 87 7.27 1.94 -20.42
CA ARG A 87 8.00 3.05 -19.84
C ARG A 87 7.09 4.08 -19.16
N SER A 88 5.90 4.36 -19.72
CA SER A 88 4.91 5.23 -19.05
C SER A 88 4.31 4.57 -17.79
N MET A 89 4.12 3.24 -17.81
CA MET A 89 3.71 2.48 -16.63
C MET A 89 4.79 2.50 -15.55
N HIS A 90 6.07 2.34 -15.93
CA HIS A 90 7.20 2.47 -15.02
C HIS A 90 7.20 3.83 -14.33
N TRP A 91 7.08 4.93 -15.10
CA TRP A 91 6.99 6.29 -14.55
C TRP A 91 5.86 6.42 -13.52
N SER A 92 4.67 5.91 -13.83
CA SER A 92 3.52 6.00 -12.93
C SER A 92 3.73 5.20 -11.63
N ILE A 93 4.25 3.97 -11.72
CA ILE A 93 4.49 3.10 -10.55
C ILE A 93 5.59 3.69 -9.66
N VAL A 94 6.68 4.19 -10.25
CA VAL A 94 7.80 4.79 -9.51
C VAL A 94 7.35 6.03 -8.73
N LEU A 95 6.53 6.87 -9.34
CA LEU A 95 5.97 8.04 -8.64
C LEU A 95 4.93 7.67 -7.59
N LEU A 96 4.08 6.66 -7.85
CA LEU A 96 3.14 6.15 -6.84
C LEU A 96 3.88 5.59 -5.63
N SER A 97 4.98 4.87 -5.84
CA SER A 97 5.83 4.34 -4.76
C SER A 97 6.65 5.41 -4.03
N THR A 98 6.55 6.68 -4.43
CA THR A 98 7.33 7.82 -3.91
C THR A 98 8.85 7.70 -4.06
N VAL A 99 9.32 6.76 -4.89
CA VAL A 99 10.76 6.54 -5.12
C VAL A 99 11.35 7.64 -6.01
N GLY A 100 10.69 7.93 -7.14
CA GLY A 100 11.08 9.02 -8.03
C GLY A 100 12.51 8.95 -8.57
N TYR A 101 12.86 7.90 -9.32
CA TYR A 101 14.21 7.75 -9.89
C TYR A 101 14.67 8.92 -10.77
N GLY A 102 13.73 9.63 -11.41
CA GLY A 102 14.04 10.73 -12.32
C GLY A 102 14.61 10.28 -13.66
N ASP A 103 14.40 9.01 -14.02
CA ASP A 103 14.83 8.41 -15.29
C ASP A 103 14.00 8.88 -16.49
N ILE A 104 12.78 9.36 -16.24
CA ILE A 104 11.84 9.90 -17.21
C ILE A 104 11.48 11.32 -16.77
N LEU A 105 11.81 12.28 -17.62
CA LEU A 105 11.67 13.71 -17.35
C LEU A 105 10.46 14.27 -18.10
N SER A 106 9.69 15.14 -17.44
CA SER A 106 8.65 15.94 -18.08
C SER A 106 9.27 17.18 -18.70
N PHE A 107 9.09 17.37 -20.00
CA PHE A 107 9.63 18.52 -20.74
C PHE A 107 8.56 19.57 -21.00
N SER A 108 7.32 19.15 -21.28
CA SER A 108 6.20 20.05 -21.55
C SER A 108 5.51 20.49 -20.26
N ASP A 109 5.01 21.74 -20.22
CA ASP A 109 4.16 22.25 -19.13
C ASP A 109 3.00 21.31 -18.79
N SER A 110 2.43 20.67 -19.80
CA SER A 110 1.32 19.73 -19.64
C SER A 110 1.76 18.40 -18.98
N GLU A 111 2.96 17.91 -19.27
CA GLU A 111 3.57 16.76 -18.61
C GLU A 111 3.95 17.10 -17.17
N CYS A 112 4.47 18.30 -16.94
CA CYS A 112 4.81 18.81 -15.60
C CYS A 112 3.56 18.94 -14.73
N PHE A 113 2.45 19.43 -15.27
CA PHE A 113 1.19 19.54 -14.54
C PHE A 113 0.64 18.17 -14.12
N ILE A 114 0.62 17.19 -15.03
CA ILE A 114 0.22 15.81 -14.70
C ILE A 114 1.17 15.20 -13.66
N GLY A 115 2.48 15.39 -13.84
CA GLY A 115 3.49 14.91 -12.89
C GLY A 115 3.30 15.48 -11.49
N PHE A 116 3.07 16.79 -11.37
CA PHE A 116 2.77 17.46 -10.10
C PHE A 116 1.56 16.84 -9.40
N TRP A 117 0.44 16.70 -10.13
CA TRP A 117 -0.77 16.10 -9.57
C TRP A 117 -0.56 14.65 -9.18
N TRP A 118 0.17 13.88 -9.97
CA TRP A 118 0.43 12.48 -9.67
C TRP A 118 1.36 12.29 -8.47
N ILE A 119 2.37 13.14 -8.29
CA ILE A 119 3.21 13.12 -7.09
C ILE A 119 2.36 13.38 -5.84
N PHE A 120 1.49 14.39 -5.88
CA PHE A 120 0.61 14.71 -4.75
C PHE A 120 -0.39 13.59 -4.45
N LEU A 121 -1.09 13.09 -5.48
CA LEU A 121 -2.04 11.99 -5.35
C LEU A 121 -1.35 10.69 -4.92
N GLY A 122 -0.18 10.37 -5.48
CA GLY A 122 0.61 9.20 -5.12
C GLY A 122 0.99 9.20 -3.65
N ALA A 123 1.44 10.33 -3.11
CA ALA A 123 1.73 10.48 -1.69
C ALA A 123 0.48 10.26 -0.82
N LEU A 124 -0.69 10.77 -1.22
CA LEU A 124 -1.96 10.54 -0.52
C LEU A 124 -2.38 9.06 -0.56
N ILE A 125 -2.22 8.39 -1.71
CA ILE A 125 -2.53 6.97 -1.85
C ILE A 125 -1.61 6.14 -0.95
N CYS A 126 -0.31 6.43 -0.93
CA CYS A 126 0.63 5.77 -0.02
C CYS A 126 0.23 5.95 1.45
N TYR A 127 -0.10 7.17 1.86
CA TYR A 127 -0.55 7.42 3.23
C TYR A 127 -1.84 6.64 3.56
N PHE A 128 -2.81 6.64 2.65
CA PHE A 128 -4.05 5.89 2.80
C PHE A 128 -3.79 4.37 2.92
N THR A 129 -2.89 3.82 2.11
CA THR A 129 -2.52 2.39 2.18
C THR A 129 -1.88 2.04 3.53
N ALA A 130 -1.00 2.91 4.04
CA ALA A 130 -0.38 2.73 5.35
C ALA A 130 -1.43 2.77 6.48
N CYS A 131 -2.40 3.69 6.41
CA CYS A 131 -3.53 3.74 7.34
C CYS A 131 -4.40 2.48 7.27
N ALA A 132 -4.71 1.99 6.06
CA ALA A 132 -5.51 0.79 5.88
C ALA A 132 -4.81 -0.45 6.47
N VAL A 133 -3.51 -0.62 6.20
CA VAL A 133 -2.70 -1.70 6.78
C VAL A 133 -2.68 -1.60 8.32
N SER A 134 -2.47 -0.40 8.88
CA SER A 134 -2.49 -0.19 10.32
C SER A 134 -3.83 -0.57 10.96
N SER A 135 -4.95 -0.20 10.33
CA SER A 135 -6.29 -0.57 10.77
C SER A 135 -6.49 -2.08 10.77
N VAL A 136 -6.03 -2.77 9.73
CA VAL A 136 -6.12 -4.23 9.62
C VAL A 136 -5.26 -4.92 10.67
N VAL A 137 -4.03 -4.46 10.86
CA VAL A 137 -3.14 -4.99 11.92
C VAL A 137 -3.78 -4.80 13.30
N SER A 138 -4.38 -3.63 13.56
CA SER A 138 -5.12 -3.38 14.80
C SER A 138 -6.21 -4.43 14.99
N GLN A 139 -7.09 -4.62 14.00
CA GLN A 139 -8.19 -5.59 14.06
C GLN A 139 -7.72 -7.04 14.30
N VAL A 140 -6.64 -7.46 13.62
CA VAL A 140 -6.06 -8.80 13.80
C VAL A 140 -5.43 -8.95 15.19
N SER A 141 -4.80 -7.90 15.71
CA SER A 141 -4.13 -7.92 17.02
C SER A 141 -5.10 -7.86 18.22
N VAL A 142 -6.33 -7.36 18.05
CA VAL A 142 -7.31 -7.17 19.13
C VAL A 142 -7.49 -8.45 19.97
N LEU A 143 -7.62 -9.62 19.33
CA LEU A 143 -7.83 -10.88 20.05
C LEU A 143 -6.63 -11.23 20.94
N GLY A 144 -5.40 -11.01 20.44
CA GLY A 144 -4.18 -11.24 21.21
C GLY A 144 -4.02 -10.27 22.37
N VAL A 145 -4.38 -9.00 22.16
CA VAL A 145 -4.37 -7.97 23.22
C VAL A 145 -5.38 -8.31 24.31
N ILE A 146 -6.59 -8.75 23.95
CA ILE A 146 -7.61 -9.19 24.92
C ILE A 146 -7.11 -10.40 25.70
N GLN A 147 -6.53 -11.40 25.04
CA GLN A 147 -5.95 -12.58 25.70
C GLN A 147 -4.89 -12.18 26.72
N ALA A 148 -3.93 -11.35 26.32
CA ALA A 148 -2.84 -10.89 27.19
C ALA A 148 -3.37 -10.08 28.39
N SER A 149 -4.32 -9.18 28.16
CA SER A 149 -4.96 -8.38 29.21
C SER A 149 -5.67 -9.26 30.25
N ARG A 150 -6.42 -10.27 29.79
CA ARG A 150 -7.13 -11.23 30.66
C ARG A 150 -6.17 -12.13 31.43
N ALA A 151 -5.13 -12.63 30.77
CA ALA A 151 -4.09 -13.43 31.44
C ALA A 151 -3.41 -12.63 32.58
N GLU A 152 -3.17 -11.34 32.36
CA GLU A 152 -2.57 -10.46 33.37
C GLU A 152 -3.54 -10.12 34.52
N GLU A 153 -4.84 -10.04 34.25
CA GLU A 153 -5.87 -9.93 35.30
C GLU A 153 -5.89 -11.16 36.22
N VAL A 154 -5.90 -12.37 35.64
CA VAL A 154 -5.82 -13.64 36.39
C VAL A 154 -4.51 -13.70 37.19
N ASN A 155 -3.40 -13.33 36.55
CA ASN A 155 -2.07 -13.34 37.19
C ASN A 155 -2.05 -12.43 38.43
N ARG A 156 -2.58 -11.22 38.33
CA ARG A 156 -2.68 -10.28 39.46
C ARG A 156 -3.57 -10.80 40.58
N ALA A 157 -4.70 -11.45 40.26
CA ALA A 157 -5.57 -12.05 41.27
C ALA A 157 -4.87 -13.18 42.05
N MET A 158 -4.14 -14.06 41.36
CA MET A 158 -3.36 -15.13 42.01
C MET A 158 -2.25 -14.59 42.93
N VAL A 159 -1.59 -13.49 42.55
CA VAL A 159 -0.61 -12.82 43.42
C VAL A 159 -1.28 -12.28 44.69
N ARG A 160 -2.41 -11.58 44.56
CA ARG A 160 -3.13 -11.02 45.72
C ARG A 160 -3.63 -12.09 46.69
N ALA A 161 -4.08 -13.22 46.17
CA ALA A 161 -4.60 -14.32 46.98
C ALA A 161 -3.49 -15.19 47.62
N GLY A 162 -2.21 -14.91 47.36
CA GLY A 162 -1.10 -15.68 47.95
C GLY A 162 -1.03 -17.13 47.48
N VAL A 163 -1.45 -17.41 46.24
CA VAL A 163 -1.54 -18.77 45.68
C VAL A 163 -0.13 -19.35 45.45
N SER A 164 0.07 -20.62 45.82
CA SER A 164 1.34 -21.34 45.62
C SER A 164 1.69 -21.51 44.13
N ASP A 165 2.99 -21.62 43.82
CA ASP A 165 3.46 -21.68 42.43
C ASP A 165 2.92 -22.88 41.64
N LEU A 166 2.65 -24.00 42.33
CA LEU A 166 2.05 -25.18 41.72
C LEU A 166 0.63 -24.89 41.21
N ILE A 167 -0.21 -24.28 42.05
CA ILE A 167 -1.60 -23.95 41.69
C ILE A 167 -1.62 -22.86 40.61
N ARG A 168 -0.70 -21.87 40.69
CA ARG A 168 -0.52 -20.84 39.65
C ARG A 168 -0.21 -21.46 38.28
N SER A 169 0.66 -22.47 38.23
CA SER A 169 1.00 -23.18 37.00
C SER A 169 -0.21 -23.93 36.42
N ILE A 170 -1.03 -24.54 37.27
CA ILE A 170 -2.24 -25.26 36.84
C ILE A 170 -3.27 -24.28 36.25
N ILE A 171 -3.52 -23.16 36.94
CA ILE A 171 -4.47 -22.14 36.49
C ILE A 171 -4.06 -21.53 35.14
N ARG A 172 -2.77 -21.21 34.94
CA ARG A 172 -2.28 -20.72 33.64
C ARG A 172 -2.51 -21.72 32.52
N ARG A 173 -2.16 -23.00 32.76
CA ARG A 173 -2.32 -24.07 31.77
C ARG A 173 -3.80 -24.30 31.42
N TYR A 174 -4.68 -24.24 32.43
CA TYR A 174 -6.12 -24.30 32.22
C TYR A 174 -6.61 -23.12 31.37
N PHE A 175 -6.20 -21.89 31.70
CA PHE A 175 -6.57 -20.69 30.96
C PHE A 175 -6.17 -20.75 29.49
N ASP A 176 -4.92 -21.14 29.18
CA ASP A 176 -4.43 -21.26 27.80
C ASP A 176 -5.17 -22.35 27.01
N THR A 177 -5.49 -23.47 27.67
CA THR A 177 -6.25 -24.57 27.07
C THR A 177 -7.69 -24.14 26.77
N ASN A 178 -8.35 -23.46 27.71
CA ASN A 178 -9.72 -22.99 27.51
C ASN A 178 -9.81 -21.85 26.50
N TRP A 179 -8.80 -20.97 26.43
CA TRP A 179 -8.77 -19.90 25.45
C TRP A 179 -8.71 -20.39 24.01
N SER A 180 -7.99 -21.50 23.78
CA SER A 180 -7.88 -22.11 22.45
C SER A 180 -9.07 -22.98 22.06
N LEU A 181 -9.67 -23.70 23.02
CA LEU A 181 -10.74 -24.66 22.75
C LEU A 181 -12.16 -24.09 22.86
N ASN A 182 -12.35 -22.99 23.58
CA ASN A 182 -13.69 -22.59 24.03
C ASN A 182 -14.05 -21.15 23.61
N PRO A 183 -14.77 -20.96 22.48
CA PRO A 183 -15.18 -19.64 21.99
C PRO A 183 -16.05 -18.88 23.00
N PHE A 184 -16.87 -19.59 23.78
CA PHE A 184 -17.71 -19.01 24.83
C PHE A 184 -16.90 -18.39 25.96
N PHE A 185 -15.74 -18.98 26.29
CA PHE A 185 -14.84 -18.47 27.33
C PHE A 185 -14.28 -17.08 26.99
N LYS A 186 -14.13 -16.76 25.69
CA LYS A 186 -13.69 -15.44 25.22
C LYS A 186 -14.73 -14.34 25.48
N ASN A 187 -16.01 -14.70 25.61
CA ASN A 187 -17.13 -13.77 25.81
C ASN A 187 -17.59 -13.67 27.28
N GLN A 188 -17.03 -14.48 28.19
CA GLN A 188 -17.41 -14.49 29.61
C GLN A 188 -16.64 -13.46 30.44
N SER A 189 -17.31 -12.90 31.45
CA SER A 189 -16.70 -11.97 32.43
C SER A 189 -15.84 -12.73 33.44
N PHE A 190 -14.73 -12.12 33.88
CA PHE A 190 -13.79 -12.68 34.87
C PHE A 190 -14.47 -13.23 36.14
N SER A 191 -15.55 -12.61 36.59
CA SER A 191 -16.33 -13.04 37.76
C SER A 191 -17.05 -14.38 37.57
N SER A 192 -17.46 -14.72 36.34
CA SER A 192 -18.13 -16.00 36.04
C SER A 192 -17.16 -17.19 36.06
N ILE A 193 -15.91 -16.98 35.64
CA ILE A 193 -14.87 -18.02 35.60
C ILE A 193 -14.50 -18.47 37.02
N PHE A 194 -14.43 -17.53 37.98
CA PHE A 194 -14.17 -17.86 39.38
C PHE A 194 -15.36 -18.58 40.03
N HIS A 195 -16.59 -18.26 39.62
CA HIS A 195 -17.78 -18.93 40.12
C HIS A 195 -17.84 -20.39 39.66
N ASP A 196 -17.46 -20.68 38.42
CA ASP A 196 -17.38 -22.05 37.90
C ASP A 196 -16.26 -22.86 38.59
N LEU A 197 -15.11 -22.24 38.86
CA LEU A 197 -14.01 -22.89 39.58
C LEU A 197 -14.37 -23.25 41.04
N ASN A 198 -15.19 -22.43 41.69
CA ASN A 198 -15.63 -22.65 43.07
C ASN A 198 -16.84 -23.60 43.17
N ALA A 199 -17.56 -23.83 42.06
CA ALA A 199 -18.69 -24.77 41.99
C ALA A 199 -18.25 -26.23 41.76
N THR A 200 -17.00 -26.45 41.35
CA THR A 200 -16.42 -27.79 41.12
C THR A 200 -15.61 -28.34 42.30
N SER A 201 -15.54 -27.63 43.43
CA SER A 201 -14.96 -28.13 44.70
C SER A 201 -16.06 -28.51 45.68
#